data_AF-A0A2X1Q8F3-F1
#
_entry.id   AF-A0A2X1Q8F3-F1
#
_cell.length_a   1.000
_cell.length_b   1.000
_cell.length_c   1.000
_cell.angle_alpha   90.00
_cell.angle_beta   90.00
_cell.angle_gamma   90.00
#
_symmetry.space_group_name_H-M   'P 1'
#
loop_
_entity.id
_entity.type
_entity.pdbx_description
1 polymer ?
#
loop_
_entity_poly.entity_id
_entity_poly.type
_entity_poly.pdbx_seq_one_letter_code
_entity_poly.pdbx_strand_id
1 'polypeptide(L)'
;MLPVTTGLEPKATPQWDFTQRAELLVSGITAQQVTDFVARMDEACLNAMLFSLQQGGALTHPDQGHDLPGILQQLQVAEAHHALIGRWLMLLADAGLVMQRGAHYFSRRTIGYTELHHSWQAVHRVWDNRLGSATFIDYLWQNAEKLGELMCGEQKAALLLFPEGRNDIADAVYRHTITARYLNTLIADWVLKQLSQRTAPLKVLEIGAGTGATTERVRERLHEVYGETPPLNWLFSDVSRFFLVNAQQRYSHLSWLSTALIDIDRPLTEQGIAADSQDLLVMAGVLNNARNSEQPFVG
;
A
#
# COMPACT_ATOMS: atom_id res chain seq x y z
N MET A 1 -4.71 5.57 19.07
CA MET A 1 -4.92 4.14 18.90
C MET A 1 -5.57 3.94 17.54
N LEU A 2 -4.88 3.30 16.60
CA LEU A 2 -5.61 2.58 15.56
C LEU A 2 -6.61 1.67 16.30
N PRO A 3 -7.87 1.57 15.86
CA PRO A 3 -8.83 0.70 16.51
C PRO A 3 -8.17 -0.68 16.62
N VAL A 4 -8.14 -1.23 17.84
CA VAL A 4 -7.79 -2.62 18.05
C VAL A 4 -8.67 -3.39 17.08
N THR A 5 -8.07 -3.95 16.03
CA THR A 5 -8.74 -4.98 15.25
C THR A 5 -8.91 -6.11 16.24
N THR A 6 -10.06 -6.13 16.92
CA THR A 6 -10.56 -7.34 17.57
C THR A 6 -10.50 -8.38 16.47
N GLY A 7 -9.50 -9.26 16.56
CA GLY A 7 -9.32 -10.33 15.61
C GLY A 7 -10.68 -10.97 15.43
N LEU A 8 -11.18 -10.98 14.19
CA LEU A 8 -12.38 -11.72 13.86
C LEU A 8 -12.17 -13.10 14.48
N GLU A 9 -12.98 -13.44 15.49
CA GLU A 9 -12.96 -14.81 16.01
C GLU A 9 -13.05 -15.73 14.80
N PRO A 10 -12.22 -16.79 14.72
CA PRO A 10 -12.25 -17.69 13.58
C PRO A 10 -13.59 -18.42 13.60
N LYS A 11 -14.63 -17.80 13.04
CA LYS A 11 -15.77 -18.50 12.50
C LYS A 11 -15.15 -19.45 11.50
N ALA A 12 -15.44 -20.75 11.63
CA ALA A 12 -15.02 -21.76 10.67
C ALA A 12 -15.33 -21.25 9.27
N THR A 13 -14.31 -20.72 8.59
CA THR A 13 -14.45 -20.15 7.28
C THR A 13 -14.81 -21.33 6.38
N PRO A 14 -15.83 -21.24 5.53
CA PRO A 14 -15.97 -22.21 4.46
C PRO A 14 -14.61 -22.30 3.78
N GLN A 15 -13.99 -23.47 3.79
CA GLN A 15 -12.68 -23.64 3.17
C GLN A 15 -12.94 -23.60 1.67
N TRP A 16 -12.85 -22.41 1.10
CA TRP A 16 -13.05 -22.21 -0.32
C TRP A 16 -11.96 -23.00 -1.04
N ASP A 17 -12.35 -23.87 -1.96
CA ASP A 17 -11.46 -24.78 -2.70
C ASP A 17 -10.24 -24.11 -3.38
N PHE A 18 -10.28 -22.80 -3.59
CA PHE A 18 -9.24 -22.01 -4.25
C PHE A 18 -8.26 -21.31 -3.31
N THR A 19 -8.44 -21.37 -1.97
CA THR A 19 -7.56 -20.62 -1.04
C THR A 19 -6.29 -21.37 -0.65
N GLN A 20 -6.23 -22.68 -0.89
CA GLN A 20 -5.18 -23.56 -0.36
C GLN A 20 -3.76 -23.07 -0.67
N ARG A 21 -3.48 -22.61 -1.90
CA ARG A 21 -2.14 -22.11 -2.24
C ARG A 21 -1.77 -20.84 -1.49
N ALA A 22 -2.72 -19.92 -1.29
CA ALA A 22 -2.49 -18.70 -0.52
C ALA A 22 -2.22 -19.03 0.96
N GLU A 23 -2.99 -19.95 1.55
CA GLU A 23 -2.79 -20.39 2.94
C GLU A 23 -1.40 -21.01 3.17
N LEU A 24 -0.87 -21.76 2.20
CA LEU A 24 0.49 -22.30 2.26
C LEU A 24 1.57 -21.21 2.30
N LEU A 25 1.30 -20.00 1.80
CA LEU A 25 2.27 -18.90 1.87
C LEU A 25 2.47 -18.38 3.30
N VAL A 26 1.41 -18.47 4.13
CA VAL A 26 1.39 -17.93 5.49
C VAL A 26 1.54 -18.99 6.57
N SER A 27 1.54 -20.28 6.21
CA SER A 27 1.54 -21.40 7.18
C SER A 27 2.75 -21.42 8.14
N GLY A 28 3.85 -20.76 7.78
CA GLY A 28 5.04 -20.63 8.63
C GLY A 28 5.07 -19.36 9.49
N ILE A 29 4.12 -18.44 9.30
CA ILE A 29 4.12 -17.12 9.95
C ILE A 29 3.13 -17.15 11.11
N THR A 30 3.61 -16.87 12.32
CA THR A 30 2.77 -16.85 13.51
C THR A 30 2.17 -15.47 13.75
N ALA A 31 1.00 -15.42 14.41
CA ALA A 31 0.39 -14.16 14.84
C ALA A 31 1.34 -13.34 15.73
N GLN A 32 2.08 -13.99 16.63
CA GLN A 32 3.04 -13.32 17.51
C GLN A 32 4.14 -12.61 16.72
N GLN A 33 4.72 -13.27 15.69
CA GLN A 33 5.73 -12.64 14.84
C GLN A 33 5.21 -11.38 14.15
N VAL A 34 3.96 -11.42 13.66
CA VAL A 34 3.32 -10.26 13.03
C VAL A 34 3.07 -9.15 14.05
N THR A 35 2.54 -9.49 15.23
CA THR A 35 2.30 -8.52 16.31
C THR A 35 3.59 -7.85 16.80
N ASP A 36 4.66 -8.61 16.98
CA ASP A 36 5.96 -8.07 17.40
C ASP A 36 6.54 -7.13 16.35
N PHE A 37 6.46 -7.51 15.07
CA PHE A 37 6.86 -6.66 13.96
C PHE A 37 6.06 -5.36 13.92
N VAL A 38 4.72 -5.44 13.97
CA VAL A 38 3.84 -4.26 13.95
C VAL A 38 4.15 -3.34 15.13
N ALA A 39 4.35 -3.88 16.33
CA ALA A 39 4.67 -3.07 17.50
C ALA A 39 6.01 -2.33 17.35
N ARG A 40 7.04 -2.98 16.78
CA ARG A 40 8.33 -2.31 16.50
C ARG A 40 8.21 -1.26 15.40
N MET A 41 7.44 -1.55 14.34
CA MET A 41 7.17 -0.60 13.27
C MET A 41 6.43 0.63 13.77
N ASP A 42 5.38 0.46 14.57
CA ASP A 42 4.61 1.56 15.14
C ASP A 42 5.50 2.48 15.98
N GLU A 43 6.33 1.91 16.85
CA GLU A 43 7.31 2.67 17.64
C GLU A 43 8.28 3.45 16.75
N ALA A 44 8.86 2.79 15.73
CA ALA A 44 9.83 3.39 14.82
C ALA A 44 9.21 4.52 13.98
N CYS A 45 7.97 4.34 13.50
CA CYS A 45 7.22 5.36 12.76
C CYS A 45 6.85 6.55 13.64
N LEU A 46 6.33 6.32 14.85
CA LEU A 46 6.01 7.39 15.80
C LEU A 46 7.25 8.19 16.20
N ASN A 47 8.37 7.50 16.44
CA ASN A 47 9.65 8.15 16.71
C ASN A 47 10.13 8.97 15.52
N ALA A 48 10.00 8.47 14.30
CA ALA A 48 10.33 9.22 13.09
C ALA A 48 9.47 10.49 12.94
N MET A 49 8.14 10.38 13.13
CA MET A 49 7.23 11.53 13.11
C MET A 49 7.66 12.60 14.11
N LEU A 50 7.85 12.23 15.39
CA LEU A 50 8.23 13.19 16.42
C LEU A 50 9.63 13.78 16.16
N PHE A 51 10.59 12.94 15.75
CA PHE A 51 11.94 13.37 15.42
C PHE A 51 11.92 14.41 14.29
N SER A 52 11.15 14.18 13.21
CA SER A 52 11.06 15.13 12.09
C SER A 52 10.46 16.47 12.50
N LEU A 53 9.43 16.48 13.37
CA LEU A 53 8.89 17.73 13.93
C LEU A 53 9.94 18.46 14.77
N GLN A 54 10.72 17.72 15.57
CA GLN A 54 11.77 18.25 16.44
C GLN A 54 12.99 18.78 15.68
N GLN A 55 13.38 18.13 14.58
CA GLN A 55 14.47 18.60 13.72
C GLN A 55 14.15 19.95 13.07
N GLY A 56 12.89 20.18 12.70
CA GLY A 56 12.45 21.51 12.25
C GLY A 56 12.14 22.50 13.39
N GLY A 57 12.44 22.13 14.63
CA GLY A 57 12.39 23.01 15.81
C GLY A 57 11.04 23.05 16.54
N ALA A 58 10.04 22.29 16.11
CA ALA A 58 8.75 22.20 16.80
C ALA A 58 8.77 21.11 17.89
N LEU A 59 8.02 21.27 18.98
CA LEU A 59 7.90 20.25 20.04
C LEU A 59 9.24 19.82 20.64
N THR A 60 10.17 20.76 20.80
CA THR A 60 11.52 20.52 21.34
C THR A 60 11.61 20.69 22.85
N HIS A 61 10.61 21.31 23.49
CA HIS A 61 10.58 21.56 24.94
C HIS A 61 9.22 21.21 25.56
N PRO A 62 9.18 20.58 26.75
CA PRO A 62 7.92 20.14 27.37
C PRO A 62 7.03 21.28 27.88
N ASP A 63 7.62 22.43 28.18
CA ASP A 63 6.88 23.61 28.68
C ASP A 63 6.43 24.56 27.56
N GLN A 64 6.88 24.33 26.33
CA GLN A 64 6.51 25.16 25.18
C GLN A 64 5.38 24.49 24.40
N GLY A 65 4.20 25.10 24.46
CA GLY A 65 3.04 24.66 23.69
C GLY A 65 3.07 25.24 22.29
N HIS A 66 2.78 24.41 21.28
CA HIS A 66 2.63 24.84 19.89
C HIS A 66 1.23 24.53 19.41
N ASP A 67 0.54 25.48 18.79
CA ASP A 67 -0.68 25.17 18.05
C ASP A 67 -0.37 24.60 16.66
N LEU A 68 -1.36 23.98 16.02
CA LEU A 68 -1.16 23.38 14.70
C LEU A 68 -0.71 24.43 13.65
N PRO A 69 -1.35 25.62 13.52
CA PRO A 69 -0.87 26.65 12.58
C PRO A 69 0.58 27.06 12.81
N GLY A 70 1.01 27.22 14.07
CA GLY A 70 2.39 27.54 14.42
C GLY A 70 3.38 26.44 14.02
N ILE A 71 3.02 25.17 14.23
CA ILE A 71 3.84 24.03 13.77
C ILE A 71 3.96 24.04 12.24
N LEU A 72 2.85 24.18 11.53
CA LEU A 72 2.84 24.16 10.05
C LEU A 72 3.68 25.29 9.47
N GLN A 73 3.58 26.50 10.04
CA GLN A 73 4.36 27.66 9.62
C GLN A 73 5.85 27.49 9.93
N GLN A 74 6.19 27.08 11.15
CA GLN A 74 7.57 26.91 11.59
C GLN A 74 8.31 25.87 10.74
N LEU A 75 7.64 24.77 10.42
CA LEU A 75 8.20 23.68 9.62
C LEU A 75 8.07 23.92 8.11
N GLN A 76 7.45 25.03 7.66
CA GLN A 76 7.19 25.31 6.24
C GLN A 76 6.49 24.15 5.51
N VAL A 77 5.52 23.52 6.18
CA VAL A 77 4.81 22.36 5.64
C VAL A 77 4.02 22.77 4.40
N ALA A 78 4.16 22.02 3.31
CA ALA A 78 3.36 22.23 2.11
C ALA A 78 1.86 22.08 2.43
N GLU A 79 1.02 22.94 1.84
CA GLU A 79 -0.43 22.99 2.12
C GLU A 79 -1.12 21.63 1.96
N ALA A 80 -0.73 20.87 0.93
CA ALA A 80 -1.23 19.53 0.66
C ALA A 80 -0.99 18.52 1.81
N HIS A 81 -0.04 18.79 2.71
CA HIS A 81 0.33 17.90 3.81
C HIS A 81 -0.20 18.37 5.18
N HIS A 82 -0.90 19.52 5.27
CA HIS A 82 -1.36 20.06 6.56
C HIS A 82 -2.28 19.08 7.32
N ALA A 83 -3.22 18.45 6.60
CA ALA A 83 -4.11 17.44 7.20
C ALA A 83 -3.34 16.23 7.73
N LEU A 84 -2.27 15.81 7.04
CA LEU A 84 -1.40 14.71 7.46
C LEU A 84 -0.68 15.04 8.77
N ILE A 85 -0.15 16.26 8.92
CA ILE A 85 0.51 16.69 10.17
C ILE A 85 -0.47 16.74 11.32
N GLY A 86 -1.71 17.21 11.09
CA GLY A 86 -2.78 17.11 12.08
C GLY A 86 -3.01 15.65 12.53
N ARG A 87 -2.99 14.70 11.58
CA ARG A 87 -3.10 13.26 11.91
C ARG A 87 -1.91 12.74 12.69
N TRP A 88 -0.69 13.16 12.37
CA TRP A 88 0.50 12.78 13.14
C TRP A 88 0.42 13.25 14.59
N LEU A 89 0.01 14.49 14.83
CA LEU A 89 -0.15 15.01 16.19
C LEU A 89 -1.17 14.20 17.00
N MET A 90 -2.28 13.77 16.39
CA MET A 90 -3.23 12.85 17.03
C MET A 90 -2.60 11.50 17.36
N LEU A 91 -1.85 10.89 16.43
CA LEU A 91 -1.18 9.61 16.67
C LEU A 91 -0.11 9.70 17.76
N LEU A 92 0.67 10.78 17.78
CA LEU A 92 1.67 11.06 18.80
C LEU A 92 1.04 11.32 20.16
N ALA A 93 -0.11 12.00 20.21
CA ALA A 93 -0.86 12.21 21.44
C ALA A 93 -1.43 10.90 21.99
N ASP A 94 -2.02 10.09 21.12
CA ASP A 94 -2.55 8.76 21.46
C ASP A 94 -1.45 7.81 21.97
N ALA A 95 -0.24 7.91 21.42
CA ALA A 95 0.93 7.16 21.88
C ALA A 95 1.56 7.73 23.15
N GLY A 96 1.04 8.85 23.67
CA GLY A 96 1.56 9.51 24.86
C GLY A 96 2.94 10.16 24.67
N LEU A 97 3.36 10.42 23.43
CA LEU A 97 4.61 11.11 23.09
C LEU A 97 4.44 12.63 23.09
N VAL A 98 3.23 13.08 22.78
CA VAL A 98 2.79 14.48 22.82
C VAL A 98 1.60 14.57 23.79
N MET A 99 1.44 15.72 24.44
CA MET A 99 0.27 16.04 25.24
C MET A 99 -0.49 17.19 24.59
N GLN A 100 -1.78 17.00 24.32
CA GLN A 100 -2.63 18.08 23.85
C GLN A 100 -3.34 18.75 25.04
N ARG A 101 -3.27 20.07 25.13
CA ARG A 101 -4.03 20.90 26.09
C ARG A 101 -4.71 22.04 25.34
N GLY A 102 -6.02 21.94 25.17
CA GLY A 102 -6.75 22.85 24.30
C GLY A 102 -6.22 22.77 22.86
N ALA A 103 -5.90 23.92 22.27
CA ALA A 103 -5.36 24.01 20.91
C ALA A 103 -3.84 23.74 20.82
N HIS A 104 -3.14 23.58 21.96
CA HIS A 104 -1.68 23.50 21.99
C HIS A 104 -1.20 22.07 22.27
N TYR A 105 -0.11 21.71 21.61
CA TYR A 105 0.62 20.46 21.74
C TYR A 105 1.93 20.70 22.46
N PHE A 106 2.22 19.84 23.42
CA PHE A 106 3.43 19.88 24.26
C PHE A 106 4.18 18.57 24.09
N SER A 107 5.49 18.67 23.88
CA SER A 107 6.32 17.48 23.83
C SER A 107 6.39 16.80 25.19
N ARG A 108 6.30 15.48 25.27
CA ARG A 108 6.59 14.75 26.52
C ARG A 108 8.03 14.26 26.59
N ARG A 109 8.73 14.24 25.45
CA ARG A 109 10.12 13.82 25.35
C ARG A 109 10.77 14.35 24.08
N THR A 110 12.08 14.52 24.10
CA THR A 110 12.89 14.74 22.90
C THR A 110 13.47 13.42 22.43
N ILE A 111 13.46 13.21 21.10
CA ILE A 111 14.07 12.04 20.46
C ILE A 111 15.32 12.50 19.74
N GLY A 112 16.44 11.88 20.07
CA GLY A 112 17.70 12.06 19.34
C GLY A 112 17.85 11.06 18.20
N TYR A 113 18.76 11.35 17.27
CA TYR A 113 19.06 10.47 16.14
C TYR A 113 19.45 9.05 16.58
N THR A 114 20.21 8.90 17.67
CA THR A 114 20.59 7.58 18.22
C THR A 114 19.37 6.74 18.61
N GLU A 115 18.37 7.35 19.24
CA GLU A 115 17.15 6.64 19.64
C GLU A 115 16.30 6.28 18.43
N LEU A 116 16.15 7.21 17.47
CA LEU A 116 15.50 6.93 16.19
C LEU A 116 16.17 5.72 15.52
N HIS A 117 17.48 5.75 15.36
CA HIS A 117 18.24 4.67 14.75
C HIS A 117 18.07 3.34 15.50
N HIS A 118 18.08 3.34 16.83
CA HIS A 118 17.84 2.12 17.62
C HIS A 118 16.44 1.54 17.40
N SER A 119 15.40 2.37 17.26
CA SER A 119 14.03 1.89 16.99
C SER A 119 13.93 1.18 15.64
N TRP A 120 14.61 1.68 14.62
CA TRP A 120 14.62 1.05 13.30
C TRP A 120 15.56 -0.17 13.21
N GLN A 121 16.67 -0.18 13.96
CA GLN A 121 17.41 -1.42 14.17
C GLN A 121 16.57 -2.50 14.85
N ALA A 122 15.66 -2.12 15.76
CA ALA A 122 14.75 -3.07 16.39
C ALA A 122 13.76 -3.66 15.36
N VAL A 123 13.26 -2.86 14.43
CA VAL A 123 12.48 -3.33 13.26
C VAL A 123 13.26 -4.36 12.46
N HIS A 124 14.50 -4.04 12.05
CA HIS A 124 15.33 -4.97 11.29
C HIS A 124 15.59 -6.29 12.03
N ARG A 125 15.77 -6.25 13.36
CA ARG A 125 16.00 -7.46 14.17
C ARG A 125 14.80 -8.40 14.20
N VAL A 126 13.58 -7.87 14.18
CA VAL A 126 12.35 -8.67 14.17
C VAL A 126 11.82 -8.94 12.77
N TRP A 127 12.44 -8.36 11.74
CA TRP A 127 12.04 -8.57 10.35
C TRP A 127 12.31 -10.01 9.93
N ASP A 128 11.24 -10.66 9.48
CA ASP A 128 11.29 -11.99 8.91
C ASP A 128 11.15 -11.86 7.39
N ASN A 129 12.15 -12.33 6.63
CA ASN A 129 12.14 -12.26 5.16
C ASN A 129 10.97 -13.01 4.50
N ARG A 130 10.17 -13.75 5.28
CA ARG A 130 8.90 -14.33 4.82
C ARG A 130 7.77 -13.29 4.74
N LEU A 131 7.85 -12.20 5.51
CA LEU A 131 6.91 -11.07 5.48
C LEU A 131 7.14 -10.14 4.27
N GLY A 132 8.35 -10.10 3.74
CA GLY A 132 8.74 -9.33 2.57
C GLY A 132 10.25 -9.30 2.38
N SER A 133 10.75 -8.57 1.38
CA SER A 133 12.19 -8.43 1.16
C SER A 133 12.84 -7.42 2.12
N ALA A 134 14.14 -7.55 2.37
CA ALA A 134 14.92 -6.55 3.11
C ALA A 134 14.82 -5.15 2.46
N THR A 135 14.80 -5.10 1.12
CA THR A 135 14.59 -3.87 0.34
C THR A 135 13.34 -3.10 0.75
N PHE A 136 12.26 -3.78 1.16
CA PHE A 136 11.06 -3.13 1.63
C PHE A 136 11.29 -2.39 2.94
N ILE A 137 11.98 -3.00 3.91
CA ILE A 137 12.29 -2.34 5.19
C ILE A 137 13.31 -1.23 5.01
N ASP A 138 14.35 -1.46 4.20
CA ASP A 138 15.33 -0.43 3.87
C ASP A 138 14.66 0.79 3.23
N TYR A 139 13.67 0.57 2.35
CA TYR A 139 12.87 1.64 1.78
C TYR A 139 12.10 2.41 2.86
N LEU A 140 11.40 1.73 3.78
CA LEU A 140 10.66 2.41 4.86
C LEU A 140 11.57 3.25 5.75
N TRP A 141 12.75 2.73 6.11
CA TRP A 141 13.75 3.47 6.89
C TRP A 141 14.25 4.72 6.15
N GLN A 142 14.63 4.57 4.88
CA GLN A 142 15.09 5.71 4.07
C GLN A 142 14.01 6.78 3.87
N ASN A 143 12.72 6.38 3.83
CA ASN A 143 11.61 7.34 3.78
C ASN A 143 11.43 8.04 5.13
N ALA A 144 11.60 7.33 6.25
CA ALA A 144 11.54 7.89 7.58
C ALA A 144 12.59 8.99 7.80
N GLU A 145 13.80 8.80 7.28
CA GLU A 145 14.87 9.81 7.32
C GLU A 145 14.54 11.07 6.49
N LYS A 146 13.72 10.92 5.44
CA LYS A 146 13.33 12.00 4.52
C LYS A 146 11.99 12.65 4.84
N LEU A 147 11.37 12.32 5.97
CA LEU A 147 10.06 12.88 6.34
C LEU A 147 10.06 14.42 6.39
N GLY A 148 11.16 15.05 6.82
CA GLY A 148 11.32 16.52 6.75
C GLY A 148 11.11 17.07 5.33
N GLU A 149 11.92 16.60 4.39
CA GLU A 149 11.87 16.99 2.97
C GLU A 149 10.50 16.67 2.34
N LEU A 150 9.90 15.53 2.71
CA LEU A 150 8.58 15.12 2.24
C LEU A 150 7.48 16.06 2.75
N MET A 151 7.51 16.44 4.04
CA MET A 151 6.52 17.36 4.63
C MET A 151 6.53 18.73 3.95
N CYS A 152 7.72 19.26 3.65
CA CYS A 152 7.88 20.56 2.98
C CYS A 152 7.68 20.49 1.46
N GLY A 153 7.60 19.28 0.88
CA GLY A 153 7.44 19.07 -0.56
C GLY A 153 8.73 19.19 -1.37
N GLU A 154 9.88 19.28 -0.70
CA GLU A 154 11.22 19.28 -1.33
C GLU A 154 11.52 17.90 -1.96
N GLN A 155 11.00 16.83 -1.34
CA GLN A 155 11.04 15.46 -1.86
C GLN A 155 9.65 15.02 -2.30
N LYS A 156 9.57 14.28 -3.42
CA LYS A 156 8.32 13.63 -3.87
C LYS A 156 8.34 12.15 -3.51
N ALA A 157 7.29 11.66 -2.86
CA ALA A 157 7.15 10.24 -2.48
C ALA A 157 7.23 9.30 -3.69
N ALA A 158 6.64 9.69 -4.82
CA ALA A 158 6.70 8.93 -6.07
C ALA A 158 8.14 8.69 -6.56
N LEU A 159 9.06 9.65 -6.35
CA LEU A 159 10.46 9.50 -6.76
C LEU A 159 11.25 8.58 -5.82
N LEU A 160 10.81 8.41 -4.58
CA LEU A 160 11.39 7.42 -3.66
C LEU A 160 10.91 6.00 -4.00
N LEU A 161 9.68 5.87 -4.49
CA LEU A 161 9.09 4.60 -4.90
C LEU A 161 9.60 4.13 -6.27
N PHE A 162 9.92 5.06 -7.17
CA PHE A 162 10.47 4.81 -8.51
C PHE A 162 11.79 5.56 -8.71
N PRO A 163 12.85 5.22 -7.96
CA PRO A 163 14.14 5.89 -8.09
C PRO A 163 14.69 5.68 -9.50
N GLU A 164 15.02 6.78 -10.19
CA GLU A 164 15.51 6.76 -11.58
C GLU A 164 14.57 6.04 -12.56
N GLY A 165 13.27 5.93 -12.23
CA GLY A 165 12.28 5.21 -13.02
C GLY A 165 12.36 3.68 -12.91
N ARG A 166 13.20 3.15 -12.02
CA ARG A 166 13.30 1.71 -11.75
C ARG A 166 12.13 1.21 -10.91
N ASN A 167 11.79 -0.06 -11.09
CA ASN A 167 10.65 -0.71 -10.42
C ASN A 167 11.05 -1.59 -9.24
N ASP A 168 12.33 -1.69 -8.87
CA ASP A 168 12.81 -2.62 -7.85
C ASP A 168 12.17 -2.39 -6.47
N ILE A 169 12.05 -1.12 -6.06
CA ILE A 169 11.37 -0.75 -4.82
C ILE A 169 9.86 -1.02 -4.93
N ALA A 170 9.24 -0.64 -6.05
CA ALA A 170 7.82 -0.86 -6.26
C ALA A 170 7.46 -2.36 -6.28
N ASP A 171 8.31 -3.21 -6.86
CA ASP A 171 8.17 -4.68 -6.82
C ASP A 171 8.33 -5.19 -5.38
N ALA A 172 9.30 -4.68 -4.61
CA ALA A 172 9.46 -5.02 -3.20
C ALA A 172 8.18 -4.75 -2.38
N VAL A 173 7.53 -3.60 -2.60
CA VAL A 173 6.31 -3.18 -1.90
C VAL A 173 5.08 -3.96 -2.37
N TYR A 174 4.83 -3.98 -3.69
CA TYR A 174 3.55 -4.45 -4.25
C TYR A 174 3.53 -5.91 -4.70
N ARG A 175 4.68 -6.59 -4.77
CA ARG A 175 4.75 -7.99 -5.23
C ARG A 175 5.37 -8.93 -4.23
N HIS A 176 6.34 -8.45 -3.45
CA HIS A 176 7.16 -9.32 -2.61
C HIS A 176 6.73 -9.34 -1.14
N THR A 177 5.89 -8.42 -0.69
CA THR A 177 5.27 -8.52 0.65
C THR A 177 4.36 -9.74 0.74
N ILE A 178 4.30 -10.37 1.92
CA ILE A 178 3.47 -11.56 2.14
C ILE A 178 2.00 -11.28 1.84
N THR A 179 1.51 -10.10 2.23
CA THR A 179 0.14 -9.66 1.99
C THR A 179 -0.15 -9.57 0.50
N ALA A 180 0.73 -8.95 -0.29
CA ALA A 180 0.58 -8.88 -1.74
C ALA A 180 0.63 -10.28 -2.38
N ARG A 181 1.60 -11.11 -1.97
CA ARG A 181 1.71 -12.49 -2.48
C ARG A 181 0.48 -13.32 -2.16
N TYR A 182 -0.08 -13.20 -0.96
CA TYR A 182 -1.28 -13.89 -0.51
C TYR A 182 -2.50 -13.45 -1.33
N LEU A 183 -2.78 -12.14 -1.38
CA LEU A 183 -3.94 -11.59 -2.09
C LEU A 183 -3.88 -11.88 -3.59
N ASN A 184 -2.74 -11.66 -4.24
CA ASN A 184 -2.61 -11.91 -5.67
C ASN A 184 -2.70 -13.41 -6.00
N THR A 185 -2.30 -14.28 -5.07
CA THR A 185 -2.48 -15.74 -5.21
C THR A 185 -3.95 -16.12 -5.18
N LEU A 186 -4.73 -15.55 -4.25
CA LEU A 186 -6.18 -15.75 -4.18
C LEU A 186 -6.88 -15.26 -5.45
N ILE A 187 -6.53 -14.06 -5.93
CA ILE A 187 -7.10 -13.50 -7.15
C ILE A 187 -6.79 -14.41 -8.35
N ALA A 188 -5.54 -14.87 -8.48
CA ALA A 188 -5.15 -15.74 -9.58
C ALA A 188 -5.86 -17.10 -9.56
N ASP A 189 -6.01 -17.73 -8.40
CA ASP A 189 -6.74 -18.99 -8.29
C ASP A 189 -8.25 -18.80 -8.51
N TRP A 190 -8.81 -17.67 -8.09
CA TRP A 190 -10.19 -17.32 -8.38
C TRP A 190 -10.42 -17.13 -9.88
N VAL A 191 -9.56 -16.38 -10.57
CA VAL A 191 -9.65 -16.19 -12.03
C VAL A 191 -9.55 -17.53 -12.76
N LEU A 192 -8.61 -18.39 -12.37
CA LEU A 192 -8.49 -19.74 -12.94
C LEU A 192 -9.77 -20.56 -12.71
N LYS A 193 -10.35 -20.52 -11.50
CA LYS A 193 -11.60 -21.21 -11.20
C LYS A 193 -12.74 -20.73 -12.10
N GLN A 194 -12.93 -19.40 -12.22
CA GLN A 194 -13.95 -18.82 -13.09
C GLN A 194 -13.73 -19.21 -14.56
N LEU A 195 -12.48 -19.23 -15.01
CA LEU A 195 -12.12 -19.61 -16.38
C LEU A 195 -12.46 -21.07 -16.69
N SER A 196 -12.15 -21.99 -15.77
CA SER A 196 -12.37 -23.44 -15.96
C SER A 196 -13.83 -23.86 -16.06
N GLN A 197 -14.77 -23.00 -15.64
CA GLN A 197 -16.20 -23.26 -15.69
C GLN A 197 -16.87 -22.73 -16.97
N ARG A 198 -16.08 -22.15 -17.89
CA ARG A 198 -16.60 -21.44 -19.07
C ARG A 198 -16.19 -22.10 -20.37
N THR A 199 -17.04 -21.93 -21.38
CA THR A 199 -16.79 -22.36 -22.76
C THR A 199 -16.33 -21.22 -23.67
N ALA A 200 -16.61 -19.98 -23.29
CA ALA A 200 -16.18 -18.77 -23.99
C ALA A 200 -15.09 -18.02 -23.20
N PRO A 201 -14.25 -17.19 -23.86
CA PRO A 201 -13.22 -16.45 -23.17
C PRO A 201 -13.77 -15.58 -22.04
N LEU A 202 -13.08 -15.59 -20.90
CA LEU A 202 -13.41 -14.76 -19.74
C LEU A 202 -12.95 -13.31 -20.00
N LYS A 203 -13.85 -12.33 -19.86
CA LYS A 203 -13.52 -10.91 -19.99
C LYS A 203 -13.28 -10.31 -18.62
N VAL A 204 -12.07 -9.81 -18.38
CA VAL A 204 -11.66 -9.23 -17.10
C VAL A 204 -11.20 -7.81 -17.33
N LEU A 205 -11.70 -6.88 -16.53
CA LEU A 205 -11.18 -5.53 -16.43
C LEU A 205 -10.46 -5.37 -15.09
N GLU A 206 -9.16 -5.09 -15.15
CA GLU A 206 -8.35 -4.72 -13.99
C GLU A 206 -8.26 -3.19 -13.90
N ILE A 207 -8.80 -2.60 -12.85
CA ILE A 207 -8.80 -1.14 -12.62
C ILE A 207 -7.71 -0.78 -11.61
N GLY A 208 -6.86 0.17 -11.97
CA GLY A 208 -5.72 0.58 -11.13
C GLY A 208 -4.66 -0.51 -11.04
N ALA A 209 -4.36 -1.14 -12.18
CA ALA A 209 -3.44 -2.28 -12.25
C ALA A 209 -1.99 -1.90 -11.86
N GLY A 210 -1.62 -0.62 -11.94
CA GLY A 210 -0.38 -0.07 -11.41
C GLY A 210 0.86 -0.79 -11.94
N THR A 211 1.66 -1.37 -11.04
CA THR A 211 2.88 -2.12 -11.39
C THR A 211 2.61 -3.44 -12.12
N GLY A 212 1.35 -3.87 -12.23
CA GLY A 212 0.93 -5.15 -12.79
C GLY A 212 1.22 -6.34 -11.87
N ALA A 213 1.32 -6.09 -10.57
CA ALA A 213 1.58 -7.13 -9.56
C ALA A 213 0.56 -8.27 -9.60
N THR A 214 -0.72 -7.92 -9.70
CA THR A 214 -1.83 -8.87 -9.78
C THR A 214 -1.89 -9.51 -11.16
N THR A 215 -1.81 -8.70 -12.22
CA THR A 215 -1.75 -9.15 -13.62
C THR A 215 -0.71 -10.26 -13.81
N GLU A 216 0.51 -10.05 -13.32
CA GLU A 216 1.60 -11.01 -13.47
C GLU A 216 1.31 -12.32 -12.74
N ARG A 217 0.77 -12.27 -11.51
CA ARG A 217 0.44 -13.49 -10.76
C ARG A 217 -0.67 -14.29 -11.44
N VAL A 218 -1.65 -13.61 -12.03
CA VAL A 218 -2.69 -14.25 -12.86
C VAL A 218 -2.05 -14.89 -14.09
N ARG A 219 -1.17 -14.17 -14.80
CA ARG A 219 -0.43 -14.69 -15.96
C ARG A 219 0.34 -15.97 -15.63
N GLU A 220 1.16 -15.95 -14.56
CA GLU A 220 1.92 -17.10 -14.08
C GLU A 220 1.00 -18.30 -13.84
N ARG A 221 -0.10 -18.09 -13.11
CA ARG A 221 -1.05 -19.15 -12.78
C ARG A 221 -1.75 -19.73 -14.00
N LEU A 222 -2.19 -18.88 -14.93
CA LEU A 222 -2.86 -19.35 -16.13
C LEU A 222 -1.90 -20.07 -17.09
N HIS A 223 -0.64 -19.65 -17.14
CA HIS A 223 0.39 -20.31 -17.92
C HIS A 223 0.61 -21.77 -17.49
N GLU A 224 0.57 -22.06 -16.19
CA GLU A 224 0.69 -23.44 -15.66
C GLU A 224 -0.38 -24.40 -16.21
N VAL A 225 -1.55 -23.88 -16.61
CA VAL A 225 -2.71 -24.71 -17.01
C VAL A 225 -2.96 -24.64 -18.52
N TYR A 226 -2.82 -23.46 -19.12
CA TYR A 226 -3.19 -23.18 -20.51
C TYR A 226 -2.02 -22.76 -21.40
N GLY A 227 -0.80 -22.64 -20.85
CA GLY A 227 0.34 -22.07 -21.57
C GLY A 227 0.14 -20.60 -21.93
N GLU A 228 0.66 -20.17 -23.09
CA GLU A 228 0.63 -18.76 -23.50
C GLU A 228 -0.75 -18.24 -23.95
N THR A 229 -1.70 -19.14 -24.23
CA THR A 229 -2.99 -18.80 -24.85
C THR A 229 -4.18 -19.27 -24.02
N PRO A 230 -4.35 -18.80 -22.77
CA PRO A 230 -5.58 -19.03 -22.01
C PRO A 230 -6.78 -18.40 -22.75
N PRO A 231 -8.00 -18.95 -22.60
CA PRO A 231 -9.22 -18.35 -23.14
C PRO A 231 -9.63 -17.10 -22.32
N LEU A 232 -8.81 -16.06 -22.32
CA LEU A 232 -8.95 -14.85 -21.51
C LEU A 232 -8.94 -13.61 -22.40
N ASN A 233 -9.64 -12.57 -22.00
CA ASN A 233 -9.49 -11.21 -22.49
C ASN A 233 -9.28 -10.30 -21.26
N TRP A 234 -8.03 -9.92 -21.01
CA TRP A 234 -7.64 -9.10 -19.86
C TRP A 234 -7.41 -7.65 -20.30
N LEU A 235 -8.25 -6.74 -19.80
CA LEU A 235 -8.08 -5.31 -19.98
C LEU A 235 -7.35 -4.74 -18.76
N PHE A 236 -6.06 -4.51 -18.91
CA PHE A 236 -5.22 -3.81 -17.93
C PHE A 236 -5.53 -2.32 -18.00
N SER A 237 -5.92 -1.69 -16.89
CA SER A 237 -6.19 -0.26 -16.89
C SER A 237 -5.64 0.47 -15.68
N ASP A 238 -5.29 1.73 -15.89
CA ASP A 238 -4.76 2.63 -14.88
C ASP A 238 -5.02 4.08 -15.30
N VAL A 239 -5.02 5.01 -14.35
CA VAL A 239 -5.11 6.46 -14.62
C VAL A 239 -3.75 7.04 -15.04
N SER A 240 -2.66 6.33 -14.74
CA SER A 240 -1.29 6.73 -15.05
C SER A 240 -0.80 6.13 -16.37
N ARG A 241 -0.48 7.01 -17.33
CA ARG A 241 0.14 6.61 -18.60
C ARG A 241 1.48 5.89 -18.43
N PHE A 242 2.22 6.18 -17.36
CA PHE A 242 3.49 5.51 -17.07
C PHE A 242 3.30 4.00 -16.91
N PHE A 243 2.30 3.57 -16.13
CA PHE A 243 2.01 2.16 -15.93
C PHE A 243 1.50 1.49 -17.21
N LEU A 244 0.66 2.17 -17.99
CA LEU A 244 0.16 1.64 -19.26
C LEU A 244 1.29 1.39 -20.27
N VAL A 245 2.23 2.33 -20.42
CA VAL A 245 3.39 2.16 -21.32
C VAL A 245 4.26 0.99 -20.87
N ASN A 246 4.54 0.88 -19.57
CA ASN A 246 5.32 -0.22 -19.02
C ASN A 246 4.61 -1.57 -19.23
N ALA A 247 3.29 -1.64 -19.03
CA ALA A 247 2.49 -2.83 -19.25
C ALA A 247 2.48 -3.23 -20.73
N GLN A 248 2.31 -2.28 -21.65
CA GLN A 248 2.36 -2.54 -23.10
C GLN A 248 3.72 -3.14 -23.52
N GLN A 249 4.82 -2.61 -23.00
CA GLN A 249 6.15 -3.14 -23.29
C GLN A 249 6.32 -4.56 -22.73
N ARG A 250 6.02 -4.74 -21.44
CA ARG A 250 6.20 -5.99 -20.70
C ARG A 250 5.33 -7.13 -21.23
N TYR A 251 4.08 -6.84 -21.57
CA TYR A 251 3.06 -7.83 -21.93
C TYR A 251 2.75 -7.86 -23.43
N SER A 252 3.58 -7.23 -24.26
CA SER A 252 3.42 -7.16 -25.73
C SER A 252 3.26 -8.52 -26.43
N HIS A 253 3.75 -9.60 -25.81
CA HIS A 253 3.66 -10.97 -26.32
C HIS A 253 2.34 -11.68 -25.98
N LEU A 254 1.52 -11.12 -25.08
CA LEU A 254 0.28 -11.72 -24.61
C LEU A 254 -0.90 -11.22 -25.46
N SER A 255 -1.36 -12.05 -26.40
CA SER A 255 -2.47 -11.70 -27.31
C SER A 255 -3.82 -11.48 -26.61
N TRP A 256 -3.96 -12.01 -25.40
CA TRP A 256 -5.15 -11.88 -24.57
C TRP A 256 -5.13 -10.65 -23.65
N LEU A 257 -4.05 -9.87 -23.63
CA LEU A 257 -3.94 -8.67 -22.79
C LEU A 257 -3.97 -7.40 -23.64
N SER A 258 -4.81 -6.45 -23.23
CA SER A 258 -4.88 -5.11 -23.80
C SER A 258 -4.82 -4.05 -22.70
N THR A 259 -4.57 -2.79 -23.07
CA THR A 259 -4.43 -1.68 -22.10
C THR A 259 -5.41 -0.55 -22.39
N ALA A 260 -5.93 0.10 -21.34
CA ALA A 260 -6.76 1.30 -21.46
C ALA A 260 -6.50 2.30 -20.32
N LEU A 261 -6.66 3.60 -20.62
CA LEU A 261 -6.66 4.65 -19.61
C LEU A 261 -8.06 4.74 -19.00
N ILE A 262 -8.20 4.32 -17.74
CA ILE A 262 -9.48 4.34 -17.02
C ILE A 262 -9.29 5.04 -15.68
N ASP A 263 -10.16 6.01 -15.44
CA ASP A 263 -10.31 6.72 -14.18
C ASP A 263 -11.53 6.15 -13.45
N ILE A 264 -11.31 5.63 -12.25
CA ILE A 264 -12.35 5.01 -11.42
C ILE A 264 -13.36 6.02 -10.89
N ASP A 265 -12.99 7.31 -10.81
CA ASP A 265 -13.88 8.39 -10.36
C ASP A 265 -14.84 8.84 -11.47
N ARG A 266 -14.81 8.21 -12.65
CA ARG A 266 -15.66 8.52 -13.81
C ARG A 266 -16.45 7.30 -14.27
N PRO A 267 -17.65 7.47 -14.85
CA PRO A 267 -18.42 6.34 -15.38
C PRO A 267 -17.63 5.52 -16.41
N LEU A 268 -17.67 4.19 -16.30
CA LEU A 268 -16.94 3.28 -17.20
C LEU A 268 -17.47 3.35 -18.65
N THR A 269 -18.78 3.55 -18.80
CA THR A 269 -19.47 3.67 -20.11
C THR A 269 -19.00 4.88 -20.91
N GLU A 270 -18.73 6.01 -20.24
CA GLU A 270 -18.15 7.20 -20.86
C GLU A 270 -16.68 7.02 -21.27
N GLN A 271 -16.02 5.97 -20.77
CA GLN A 271 -14.62 5.65 -21.00
C GLN A 271 -14.44 4.48 -21.97
N GLY A 272 -15.52 4.09 -22.68
CA GLY A 272 -15.49 3.06 -23.72
C GLY A 272 -15.69 1.63 -23.22
N ILE A 273 -16.07 1.44 -21.95
CA ILE A 273 -16.41 0.13 -21.41
C ILE A 273 -17.93 0.01 -21.35
N ALA A 274 -18.51 -0.78 -22.26
CA ALA A 274 -19.96 -0.98 -22.29
C ALA A 274 -20.47 -1.61 -20.99
N ALA A 275 -21.70 -1.26 -20.60
CA ALA A 275 -22.41 -1.89 -19.49
C ALA A 275 -22.51 -3.41 -19.71
N ASP A 276 -22.43 -4.18 -18.62
CA ASP A 276 -22.49 -5.66 -18.63
C ASP A 276 -21.48 -6.35 -19.58
N SER A 277 -20.41 -5.64 -19.99
CA SER A 277 -19.46 -6.17 -20.99
C SER A 277 -18.34 -7.03 -20.42
N GLN A 278 -18.08 -6.92 -19.11
CA GLN A 278 -17.02 -7.63 -18.39
C GLN A 278 -17.62 -8.71 -17.50
N ASP A 279 -16.97 -9.88 -17.45
CA ASP A 279 -17.36 -10.97 -16.57
C ASP A 279 -16.82 -10.77 -15.14
N LEU A 280 -15.63 -10.15 -15.02
CA LEU A 280 -14.99 -9.87 -13.73
C LEU A 280 -14.35 -8.48 -13.71
N LEU A 281 -14.43 -7.83 -12.55
CA LEU A 281 -13.65 -6.65 -12.22
C LEU A 281 -12.59 -7.01 -11.17
N VAL A 282 -11.34 -6.62 -11.41
CA VAL A 282 -10.23 -6.79 -10.47
C VAL A 282 -9.73 -5.42 -10.03
N MET A 283 -9.74 -5.18 -8.72
CA MET A 283 -9.42 -3.89 -8.10
C MET A 283 -8.50 -4.10 -6.90
N ALA A 284 -7.22 -4.35 -7.15
CA ALA A 284 -6.24 -4.63 -6.11
C ALA A 284 -5.62 -3.34 -5.56
N GLY A 285 -6.11 -2.85 -4.41
CA GLY A 285 -5.52 -1.70 -3.72
C GLY A 285 -5.77 -0.34 -4.37
N VAL A 286 -6.83 -0.22 -5.19
CA VAL A 286 -7.21 1.02 -5.88
C VAL A 286 -8.37 1.77 -5.20
N LEU A 287 -9.31 1.06 -4.58
CA LEU A 287 -10.55 1.65 -4.04
C LEU A 287 -10.29 2.65 -2.91
N ASN A 288 -9.23 2.45 -2.13
CA ASN A 288 -8.81 3.36 -1.06
C ASN A 288 -8.30 4.72 -1.58
N ASN A 289 -8.07 4.86 -2.89
CA ASN A 289 -7.66 6.11 -3.53
C ASN A 289 -8.80 6.78 -4.33
N ALA A 290 -9.97 6.15 -4.44
CA ALA A 290 -11.13 6.75 -5.09
C ALA A 290 -11.72 7.87 -4.21
N ARG A 291 -12.18 8.96 -4.83
CA ARG A 291 -12.72 10.12 -4.09
C ARG A 291 -14.01 9.78 -3.35
N ASN A 292 -14.80 8.85 -3.89
CA ASN A 292 -16.09 8.42 -3.34
C ASN A 292 -16.18 6.89 -3.33
N SER A 293 -15.55 6.23 -2.37
CA SER A 293 -15.61 4.77 -2.21
C SER A 293 -16.97 4.24 -1.74
N GLU A 294 -17.87 5.11 -1.27
CA GLU A 294 -19.23 4.76 -0.82
C GLU A 294 -20.30 4.84 -1.92
N GLN A 295 -19.98 5.38 -3.11
CA GLN A 295 -20.92 5.32 -4.22
C GLN A 295 -20.82 3.95 -4.90
N PRO A 296 -21.95 3.21 -5.05
CA PRO A 296 -21.93 1.94 -5.75
C PRO A 296 -21.45 2.17 -7.18
N PHE A 297 -20.63 1.25 -7.70
CA PHE A 297 -20.31 1.17 -9.11
C PHE A 297 -21.63 1.05 -9.89
N VAL A 298 -22.12 2.15 -10.43
CA VAL A 298 -23.24 2.12 -11.37
C VAL A 298 -22.63 1.89 -12.74
N GLY A 299 -22.49 0.61 -13.09
CA GLY A 299 -22.12 0.12 -14.41
C GLY A 299 -23.24 -0.78 -14.91
#